data_AF-A0AA42E205-F1
#
_entry.id   AF-A0AA42E205-F1
#
_cell.length_a   1.000
_cell.length_b   1.000
_cell.length_c   1.000
_cell.angle_alpha   90.00
_cell.angle_beta   90.00
_cell.angle_gamma   90.00
#
_symmetry.space_group_name_H-M   'P 1'
#
loop_
_entity.id
_entity.type
_entity.pdbx_description
1 polymer ?
#
loop_
_entity_poly.entity_id
_entity_poly.type
_entity_poly.pdbx_seq_one_letter_code
_entity_poly.pdbx_strand_id
1 'polypeptide(L)'
;MDELLTWLKAQHNGLRTYKDFQQRVLNLAGSDREHVALYQILALLVGRFIDSYEEHPLTGDVADQAFDHLIEITEKATASLGAAPADQLATLNAIAAADLG
;
A
#
# COMPACT_ATOMS: atom_id res chain seq x y z
N MET A 1 2.32 -1.11 11.81
CA MET A 1 2.34 -1.60 10.41
C MET A 1 2.26 -3.12 10.31
N ASP A 2 2.86 -3.89 11.23
CA ASP A 2 2.78 -5.36 11.19
C ASP A 2 1.36 -5.91 11.20
N GLU A 3 0.45 -5.28 11.96
CA GLU A 3 -0.98 -5.63 11.97
C GLU A 3 -1.64 -5.39 10.61
N LEU A 4 -1.29 -4.29 9.93
CA LEU A 4 -1.79 -4.00 8.58
C LEU A 4 -1.29 -5.04 7.58
N LEU A 5 0.00 -5.39 7.63
CA LEU A 5 0.60 -6.39 6.77
C LEU A 5 -0.01 -7.78 7.00
N THR A 6 -0.20 -8.15 8.27
CA THR A 6 -0.85 -9.42 8.65
C THR A 6 -2.29 -9.46 8.14
N TRP A 7 -3.03 -8.36 8.31
CA TRP A 7 -4.39 -8.23 7.78
C TRP A 7 -4.39 -8.36 6.24
N LEU A 8 -3.51 -7.65 5.55
CA LEU A 8 -3.42 -7.63 4.08
C LEU A 8 -3.18 -9.05 3.54
N LYS A 9 -2.21 -9.78 4.09
CA LYS A 9 -1.88 -11.15 3.68
C LYS A 9 -3.03 -12.15 3.85
N ALA A 10 -4.01 -11.84 4.69
CA ALA A 10 -5.19 -12.67 4.91
C ALA A 10 -6.37 -12.31 3.99
N GLN A 11 -6.24 -11.28 3.14
CA GLN A 11 -7.32 -10.85 2.24
C GLN A 11 -7.28 -11.56 0.89
N HIS A 12 -8.38 -11.44 0.14
CA HIS A 12 -8.43 -11.77 -1.28
C HIS A 12 -8.03 -10.57 -2.13
N ASN A 13 -7.57 -10.82 -3.35
CA ASN A 13 -7.09 -9.84 -4.33
C ASN A 13 -8.18 -8.92 -4.98
N GLY A 14 -9.39 -8.85 -4.43
CA GLY A 14 -10.48 -8.06 -4.99
C GLY A 14 -10.38 -6.56 -4.70
N LEU A 15 -11.02 -5.72 -5.53
CA LEU A 15 -10.98 -4.24 -5.43
C LEU A 15 -11.32 -3.70 -4.01
N ARG A 16 -12.22 -4.38 -3.30
CA ARG A 16 -12.59 -4.04 -1.93
C ARG A 16 -11.39 -4.03 -0.97
N THR A 17 -10.45 -4.96 -1.16
CA THR A 17 -9.24 -5.05 -0.32
C THR A 17 -8.38 -3.80 -0.45
N TYR A 18 -8.25 -3.24 -1.65
CA TYR A 18 -7.51 -1.99 -1.88
C TYR A 18 -8.21 -0.79 -1.22
N LYS A 19 -9.55 -0.72 -1.32
CA LYS A 19 -10.35 0.32 -0.64
C LYS A 19 -10.20 0.23 0.88
N ASP A 20 -10.29 -0.98 1.44
CA ASP A 20 -10.13 -1.21 2.88
C ASP A 20 -8.67 -0.92 3.33
N PHE A 21 -7.67 -1.28 2.52
CA PHE A 21 -6.26 -0.97 2.78
C PHE A 21 -6.05 0.55 2.82
N GLN A 22 -6.57 1.28 1.83
CA GLN A 22 -6.47 2.74 1.74
C GLN A 22 -7.02 3.42 3.00
N GLN A 23 -8.21 3.00 3.47
CA GLN A 23 -8.80 3.53 4.68
C GLN A 23 -7.92 3.25 5.92
N ARG A 24 -7.35 2.04 6.02
CA ARG A 24 -6.50 1.67 7.16
C ARG A 24 -5.21 2.50 7.21
N VAL A 25 -4.54 2.71 6.07
CA VAL A 25 -3.34 3.56 6.06
C VAL A 25 -3.67 5.02 6.34
N LEU A 26 -4.81 5.54 5.87
CA LEU A 26 -5.26 6.89 6.22
C LEU A 26 -5.59 7.05 7.70
N ASN A 27 -6.16 6.02 8.34
CA ASN A 27 -6.36 6.02 9.79
C ASN A 27 -5.02 6.03 10.54
N LEU A 28 -4.04 5.24 10.08
CA LEU A 28 -2.68 5.26 10.65
C LEU A 28 -2.02 6.63 10.51
N ALA A 29 -2.19 7.31 9.38
CA ALA A 29 -1.72 8.68 9.17
C ALA A 29 -2.31 9.69 10.17
N GLY A 30 -3.52 9.43 10.68
CA GLY A 30 -4.15 10.25 11.72
C GLY A 30 -3.59 10.01 13.13
N SER A 31 -3.06 8.81 13.41
CA SER A 31 -2.61 8.39 14.74
C SER A 31 -1.10 8.39 14.93
N ASP A 32 -0.32 8.15 13.87
CA ASP A 32 1.14 8.07 13.90
C ASP A 32 1.75 9.21 13.07
N ARG A 33 2.16 10.27 13.78
CA ARG A 33 2.68 11.51 13.18
C ARG A 33 4.09 11.38 12.60
N GLU A 34 4.85 10.37 13.01
CA GLU A 34 6.25 10.20 12.59
C GLU A 34 6.32 9.67 11.14
N HIS A 35 5.36 8.84 10.75
CA HIS A 35 5.37 8.14 9.46
C HIS A 35 4.24 8.57 8.51
N VAL A 36 3.64 9.74 8.72
CA VAL A 36 2.50 10.25 7.91
C VAL A 36 2.78 10.20 6.42
N ALA A 37 3.98 10.59 5.98
CA ALA A 37 4.34 10.59 4.56
C ALA A 37 4.26 9.19 3.95
N LEU A 38 4.72 8.17 4.67
CA LEU A 38 4.66 6.77 4.24
C LEU A 38 3.21 6.32 4.05
N TYR A 39 2.35 6.58 5.05
CA TYR A 39 0.94 6.22 4.97
C TYR A 39 0.20 6.93 3.84
N GLN A 40 0.47 8.23 3.62
CA GLN A 40 -0.15 9.01 2.55
C GLN A 40 0.27 8.52 1.16
N ILE A 41 1.56 8.20 0.97
CA ILE A 41 2.06 7.68 -0.31
C ILE A 41 1.48 6.30 -0.58
N LEU A 42 1.37 5.42 0.43
CA LEU A 42 0.68 4.14 0.28
C LEU A 42 -0.80 4.33 -0.09
N ALA A 43 -1.50 5.27 0.55
CA ALA A 43 -2.89 5.58 0.24
C ALA A 43 -3.07 6.09 -1.20
N LEU A 44 -2.11 6.90 -1.68
CA LEU A 44 -2.09 7.41 -3.04
C LEU A 44 -1.82 6.29 -4.05
N LEU A 45 -0.88 5.40 -3.79
CA LEU A 45 -0.56 4.25 -4.65
C LEU A 45 -1.80 3.38 -4.89
N VAL A 46 -2.47 2.94 -3.82
CA VAL A 46 -3.68 2.11 -3.97
C VAL A 46 -4.85 2.92 -4.52
N GLY A 47 -4.91 4.23 -4.25
CA GLY A 47 -5.94 5.12 -4.79
C GLY A 47 -5.93 5.16 -6.32
N ARG A 48 -4.74 5.36 -6.91
CA ARG A 48 -4.58 5.32 -8.38
C ARG A 48 -5.04 3.99 -8.97
N PHE A 49 -4.70 2.88 -8.32
CA PHE A 49 -5.15 1.56 -8.75
C PHE A 49 -6.68 1.43 -8.66
N ILE A 50 -7.28 1.87 -7.55
CA ILE A 50 -8.74 1.84 -7.39
C ILE A 50 -9.43 2.63 -8.51
N ASP A 51 -8.95 3.84 -8.80
CA ASP A 51 -9.53 4.72 -9.82
C ASP A 51 -9.48 4.07 -11.22
N SER A 52 -8.38 3.39 -11.57
CA SER A 52 -8.23 2.70 -12.86
C SER A 52 -9.21 1.54 -13.07
N TYR A 53 -9.62 0.85 -11.98
CA TYR A 53 -10.45 -0.36 -12.04
C TYR A 53 -11.86 -0.16 -11.47
N GLU A 54 -12.24 1.06 -11.08
CA GLU A 54 -13.63 1.38 -10.73
C GLU A 54 -14.55 1.33 -11.97
N GLU A 55 -14.02 1.67 -13.14
CA GLU A 55 -14.75 1.65 -14.42
C GLU A 55 -14.54 0.36 -15.23
N HIS A 56 -13.48 -0.41 -14.93
CA HIS A 56 -13.09 -1.60 -15.68
C HIS A 56 -12.88 -2.80 -14.75
N PRO A 57 -13.54 -3.94 -14.98
CA PRO A 57 -13.38 -5.10 -14.11
C PRO A 57 -11.94 -5.61 -14.11
N LEU A 58 -11.41 -5.86 -12.90
CA LEU A 58 -10.15 -6.54 -12.68
C LEU A 58 -10.19 -7.94 -13.31
N THR A 59 -9.32 -8.19 -14.28
CA THR A 59 -9.03 -9.54 -14.75
C THR A 59 -8.24 -10.31 -13.69
N GLY A 60 -8.40 -11.64 -13.62
CA GLY A 60 -7.75 -12.47 -12.60
C GLY A 60 -6.24 -12.26 -12.49
N ASP A 61 -5.53 -12.30 -13.63
CA ASP A 61 -4.07 -12.17 -13.65
C ASP A 61 -3.56 -10.82 -13.11
N VAL A 62 -4.26 -9.74 -13.47
CA VAL A 62 -3.95 -8.38 -12.97
C VAL A 62 -4.23 -8.28 -11.47
N ALA A 63 -5.31 -8.89 -10.99
CA ALA A 63 -5.65 -8.88 -9.57
C ALA A 63 -4.58 -9.60 -8.73
N ASP A 64 -4.11 -10.77 -9.18
CA ASP A 64 -3.05 -11.53 -8.52
C ASP A 64 -1.74 -10.73 -8.48
N GLN A 65 -1.29 -10.22 -9.62
CA GLN A 65 -0.04 -9.46 -9.69
C GLN A 65 -0.07 -8.19 -8.84
N ALA A 66 -1.17 -7.43 -8.90
CA ALA A 66 -1.34 -6.21 -8.11
C ALA A 66 -1.33 -6.49 -6.61
N PHE A 67 -1.92 -7.62 -6.21
CA PHE A 67 -2.01 -8.00 -4.82
C PHE A 67 -0.66 -8.42 -4.24
N ASP A 68 0.09 -9.25 -4.97
CA ASP A 68 1.46 -9.62 -4.61
C ASP A 68 2.35 -8.38 -4.51
N HIS A 69 2.26 -7.47 -5.47
CA HIS A 69 3.05 -6.24 -5.45
C HIS A 69 2.70 -5.33 -4.27
N LEU A 70 1.41 -5.21 -3.93
CA LEU A 70 0.99 -4.45 -2.75
C LEU A 70 1.54 -5.06 -1.45
N ILE A 71 1.58 -6.40 -1.35
CA ILE A 71 2.20 -7.10 -0.21
C ILE A 71 3.68 -6.76 -0.13
N GLU A 72 4.44 -6.92 -1.21
CA GLU A 72 5.88 -6.63 -1.23
C GLU A 72 6.19 -5.18 -0.85
N ILE A 73 5.42 -4.23 -1.38
CA ILE A 73 5.55 -2.81 -1.05
C ILE A 73 5.27 -2.59 0.44
N THR A 74 4.22 -3.20 0.98
CA THR A 74 3.85 -3.06 2.39
C THR A 74 4.90 -3.69 3.32
N GLU A 75 5.52 -4.80 2.91
CA GLU A 75 6.65 -5.40 3.64
C GLU A 75 7.85 -4.45 3.71
N LYS A 76 8.26 -3.89 2.56
CA LYS A 76 9.36 -2.91 2.50
C LYS A 76 9.05 -1.66 3.32
N ALA A 77 7.82 -1.16 3.22
CA ALA A 77 7.36 -0.03 4.02
C ALA A 77 7.44 -0.32 5.53
N THR A 78 7.00 -1.51 5.96
CA THR A 78 7.04 -1.93 7.36
C THR A 78 8.47 -2.03 7.87
N ALA A 79 9.38 -2.63 7.10
CA ALA A 79 10.79 -2.73 7.43
C ALA A 79 11.49 -1.36 7.52
N SER A 80 11.02 -0.38 6.73
CA SER A 80 11.63 0.96 6.68
C SER A 80 11.37 1.82 7.93
N LEU A 81 10.31 1.55 8.71
CA LEU A 81 9.92 2.41 9.85
C LEU A 81 11.04 2.59 10.90
N GLY A 82 11.88 1.57 11.08
CA GLY A 82 13.02 1.61 12.00
C GLY A 82 14.38 1.90 11.32
N ALA A 83 14.39 2.15 10.00
CA ALA A 83 15.61 2.32 9.23
C ALA A 83 16.18 3.74 9.37
N ALA A 84 17.40 3.96 8.90
CA ALA A 84 18.00 5.28 8.88
C ALA A 84 17.20 6.25 7.98
N PRO A 85 17.20 7.58 8.23
CA PRO A 85 16.39 8.52 7.47
C PRO A 85 16.62 8.49 5.94
N ALA A 86 17.85 8.21 5.50
CA ALA A 86 18.16 8.06 4.08
C ALA A 86 17.46 6.85 3.46
N ASP A 87 17.39 5.73 4.18
CA ASP A 87 16.74 4.50 3.73
C ASP A 87 15.21 4.63 3.75
N GLN A 88 14.68 5.35 4.74
CA GLN A 88 13.26 5.72 4.79
C GLN A 88 12.89 6.55 3.56
N LEU A 89 13.67 7.59 3.25
CA LEU A 89 13.43 8.43 2.08
C LEU A 89 13.55 7.64 0.76
N ALA A 90 14.54 6.75 0.65
CA ALA A 90 14.67 5.87 -0.51
C ALA A 90 13.44 4.97 -0.67
N THR A 91 12.91 4.44 0.44
CA THR A 91 11.68 3.65 0.45
C THR A 91 10.48 4.48 0.01
N LEU A 92 10.30 5.69 0.55
CA LEU A 92 9.22 6.58 0.15
C LEU A 92 9.25 6.89 -1.35
N ASN A 93 10.43 7.18 -1.90
CA ASN A 93 10.60 7.44 -3.34
C ASN A 93 10.26 6.20 -4.19
N ALA A 94 10.69 5.02 -3.75
CA ALA A 94 10.37 3.77 -4.44
C ALA A 94 8.86 3.50 -4.47
N ILE A 95 8.15 3.70 -3.34
CA ILE A 95 6.69 3.54 -3.27
C ILE A 95 5.98 4.59 -4.12
N ALA A 96 6.45 5.84 -4.10
CA ALA A 96 5.86 6.93 -4.89
C ALA A 96 5.95 6.66 -6.40
N ALA A 97 7.04 6.05 -6.86
CA ALA A 97 7.28 5.68 -8.24
C ALA A 97 6.66 4.33 -8.65
N ALA A 98 6.14 3.56 -7.70
CA ALA A 98 5.57 2.24 -7.96
C ALA A 98 4.21 2.32 -8.65
N ASP A 99 3.85 1.22 -9.31
CA ASP A 99 2.56 0.97 -9.92
C ASP A 99 2.11 -0.46 -9.59
N LEU A 100 0.83 -0.66 -9.31
CA LEU A 100 0.26 -1.97 -8.96
C LEU A 100 -0.26 -2.73 -10.18
N GLY A 101 -0.40 -2.11 -11.35
CA GLY A 101 -0.82 -2.79 -12.56
C GLY A 101 -0.98 -1.87 -13.74
#